data_AF-A0A031I634-F1
#
_entry.id   AF-A0A031I634-F1
#
_cell.length_a   1.000
_cell.length_b   1.000
_cell.length_c   1.000
_cell.angle_alpha   90.00
_cell.angle_beta   90.00
_cell.angle_gamma   90.00
#
_symmetry.space_group_name_H-M   'P 1'
#
loop_
_entity.id
_entity.type
_entity.pdbx_description
1 polymer ?
#
loop_
_entity_poly.entity_id
_entity_poly.type
_entity_poly.pdbx_seq_one_letter_code
_entity_poly.pdbx_strand_id
1 'polypeptide(L)' 'MKVIFFMCLMTLPHATSAAETITYTYDAKGRVGSVVHTGTVNNGTNTTYSHDKVDNRVVVRITGAGR' A
#
# COMPACT_ATOMS: atom_id res chain seq x y z
N MET A 1 -8.02 39.18 41.12
CA MET A 1 -8.84 38.48 40.10
C MET A 1 -7.91 37.67 39.21
N LYS A 2 -7.87 36.34 39.31
CA LYS A 2 -7.06 35.47 38.44
C LYS A 2 -8.00 34.93 37.36
N VAL A 3 -7.90 35.43 36.14
CA VAL A 3 -8.74 34.96 35.02
C VAL A 3 -8.08 33.70 34.47
N ILE A 4 -8.64 32.54 34.81
CA ILE A 4 -8.19 31.26 34.26
C ILE A 4 -8.94 31.06 32.94
N PHE A 5 -8.24 31.27 31.82
CA PHE A 5 -8.76 31.04 30.48
C PHE A 5 -8.74 29.53 30.22
N PHE A 6 -9.90 28.88 30.34
CA PHE A 6 -10.04 27.44 30.08
C PHE A 6 -10.03 27.22 28.55
N MET A 7 -8.83 27.07 27.98
CA MET A 7 -8.64 26.77 26.57
C MET A 7 -9.08 25.32 26.32
N CYS A 8 -10.30 25.15 25.81
CA CYS A 8 -10.83 23.88 25.34
C CYS A 8 -10.02 23.45 24.09
N LEU A 9 -9.21 22.40 24.23
CA LEU A 9 -8.48 21.80 23.12
C LEU A 9 -9.48 21.04 22.21
N MET A 10 -10.00 21.74 21.21
CA MET A 10 -10.81 21.13 20.14
C MET A 10 -9.88 20.34 19.23
N THR A 11 -9.98 19.01 19.25
CA THR A 11 -9.29 18.16 18.29
C THR A 11 -9.99 18.30 16.94
N LEU A 12 -9.45 19.13 16.05
CA LEU A 12 -9.90 19.18 14.66
C LEU A 12 -9.61 17.82 14.00
N PRO A 13 -10.57 17.22 13.28
CA PRO A 13 -10.27 16.05 12.47
C PRO A 13 -9.27 16.45 11.39
N HIS A 14 -8.08 15.84 11.42
CA HIS A 14 -7.08 16.03 10.39
C HIS A 14 -7.37 15.03 9.27
N ALA A 15 -7.45 15.52 8.02
CA ALA A 15 -7.59 14.64 6.87
C ALA A 15 -6.33 13.78 6.76
N THR A 16 -6.43 12.50 7.08
CA THR A 16 -5.35 11.55 6.83
C THR A 16 -5.23 11.36 5.32
N SER A 17 -4.10 11.80 4.75
CA SER A 17 -3.83 11.62 3.33
C SER A 17 -3.10 10.28 3.16
N ALA A 18 -3.80 9.31 2.60
CA ALA A 18 -3.19 8.05 2.18
C ALA A 18 -2.54 8.26 0.81
N ALA A 19 -1.23 7.99 0.72
CA ALA A 19 -0.48 8.01 -0.52
C ALA A 19 0.25 6.68 -0.65
N GLU A 20 0.19 6.11 -1.85
CA GLU A 20 0.80 4.82 -2.15
C GLU A 20 1.48 4.87 -3.51
N THR A 21 2.65 4.25 -3.61
CA THR A 21 3.36 4.02 -4.87
C THR A 21 3.34 2.52 -5.15
N ILE A 22 2.84 2.14 -6.32
CA ILE A 22 2.79 0.75 -6.76
C ILE A 22 3.79 0.56 -7.90
N THR A 23 4.75 -0.32 -7.69
CA THR A 23 5.79 -0.63 -8.69
C THR A 23 5.46 -1.95 -9.36
N TYR A 24 5.36 -1.93 -10.69
CA TYR A 24 5.13 -3.10 -11.52
C TYR A 24 6.41 -3.50 -12.23
N THR A 25 6.70 -4.81 -12.22
CA THR A 25 7.75 -5.40 -13.04
C THR A 25 7.13 -6.34 -14.05
N TYR A 26 7.72 -6.37 -15.24
CA TYR A 26 7.20 -7.13 -16.36
C TYR A 26 8.23 -8.14 -16.84
N ASP A 27 7.75 -9.28 -17.33
CA ASP A 27 8.59 -10.22 -18.06
C ASP A 27 8.82 -9.75 -19.51
N ALA A 28 9.61 -10.52 -20.28
CA ALA A 28 9.91 -10.22 -21.68
C ALA A 28 8.68 -10.19 -22.61
N LYS A 29 7.54 -10.76 -22.18
CA LYS A 29 6.27 -10.74 -22.91
C LYS A 29 5.37 -9.56 -22.48
N GLY A 30 5.81 -8.74 -21.52
CA GLY A 30 5.02 -7.63 -20.99
C GLY A 30 4.00 -8.04 -19.94
N ARG A 31 4.08 -9.25 -19.37
CA ARG A 31 3.17 -9.72 -18.31
C ARG A 31 3.72 -9.35 -16.94
N VAL A 32 2.85 -9.04 -16.00
CA VAL A 32 3.26 -8.64 -14.64
C VAL A 32 3.91 -9.83 -13.92
N GLY A 33 5.17 -9.66 -13.49
CA GLY A 33 5.90 -10.64 -12.70
C GLY A 33 5.85 -10.36 -11.20
N SER A 34 5.88 -9.07 -10.80
CA SER A 34 5.78 -8.67 -9.41
C SER A 34 5.18 -7.27 -9.25
N VAL A 35 4.48 -7.08 -8.13
CA VAL A 35 3.83 -5.84 -7.71
C VAL A 35 4.29 -5.53 -6.29
N VAL A 36 4.95 -4.40 -6.11
CA VAL A 36 5.43 -3.94 -4.80
C VAL A 36 4.71 -2.66 -4.41
N HIS A 37 4.12 -2.68 -3.23
CA HIS A 37 3.37 -1.57 -2.65
C HIS A 37 4.21 -0.87 -1.59
N THR A 38 4.36 0.45 -1.70
CA THR A 38 5.01 1.30 -0.70
C THR A 38 4.16 2.53 -0.38
N GLY A 39 4.31 3.08 0.83
CA GLY A 39 3.58 4.29 1.25
C GLY A 39 2.78 4.06 2.52
N THR A 40 1.46 4.22 2.47
CA THR A 40 0.57 4.08 3.63
C THR A 40 -0.11 2.71 3.68
N VAL A 41 -1.30 2.57 3.10
CA VAL A 41 -2.27 1.51 3.42
C VAL A 41 -1.73 0.10 3.18
N ASN A 42 -1.08 -0.14 2.05
CA ASN A 42 -0.56 -1.46 1.69
C ASN A 42 0.97 -1.54 1.78
N ASN A 43 1.59 -0.64 2.54
CA ASN A 43 3.04 -0.53 2.58
C ASN A 43 3.73 -1.85 2.94
N GLY A 44 4.68 -2.27 2.11
CA GLY A 44 5.42 -3.52 2.30
C GLY A 44 4.71 -4.76 1.75
N THR A 45 3.48 -4.64 1.23
CA THR A 45 2.82 -5.74 0.52
C THR A 45 3.54 -5.98 -0.81
N ASN A 46 3.94 -7.23 -1.04
CA ASN A 46 4.56 -7.65 -2.30
C ASN A 46 3.84 -8.88 -2.85
N THR A 47 3.45 -8.79 -4.11
CA THR A 47 2.85 -9.89 -4.86
C THR A 47 3.79 -10.34 -5.97
N THR A 48 3.92 -11.65 -6.15
CA THR A 48 4.65 -12.27 -7.26
C THR A 48 3.74 -13.19 -8.04
N TYR A 49 3.93 -13.21 -9.35
CA TYR A 49 3.14 -13.99 -10.29
C TYR A 49 4.03 -14.90 -11.11
N SER A 50 3.55 -16.11 -11.39
CA SER A 50 4.16 -17.00 -12.38
C SER A 50 3.13 -17.36 -13.43
N HIS A 51 3.60 -17.43 -14.67
CA HIS A 51 2.77 -17.76 -15.81
C HIS A 51 3.34 -18.98 -16.54
N ASP A 52 2.47 -19.84 -17.04
CA ASP A 52 2.88 -20.95 -17.88
C ASP A 52 3.20 -20.52 -19.32
N LYS A 53 3.50 -21.49 -20.18
CA LYS A 53 3.86 -21.27 -21.58
C LYS A 53 2.68 -20.79 -22.44
N VAL A 54 1.45 -21.12 -22.06
CA VAL A 54 0.21 -20.77 -22.76
C VAL A 54 -0.53 -19.60 -22.11
N ASP A 55 0.19 -18.84 -21.27
CA ASP A 55 -0.23 -17.57 -20.67
C ASP A 55 -1.11 -17.64 -19.43
N ASN A 56 -1.35 -18.83 -18.86
CA ASN A 56 -2.12 -18.90 -17.62
C ASN A 56 -1.29 -18.43 -16.43
N ARG A 57 -1.87 -17.59 -15.57
CA ARG A 57 -1.31 -17.27 -14.27
C ARG A 57 -1.49 -18.46 -13.32
N VAL A 58 -0.42 -19.23 -13.14
CA VAL A 58 -0.43 -20.48 -12.38
C VAL A 58 -0.10 -20.30 -10.90
N VAL A 59 0.60 -19.21 -10.54
CA VAL A 59 0.97 -18.92 -9.15
C VAL A 59 0.71 -17.46 -8.84
N VAL A 60 0.15 -17.22 -7.65
CA VAL A 60 0.07 -15.91 -7.00
C VAL A 60 0.60 -16.08 -5.59
N ARG A 61 1.66 -15.34 -5.24
CA ARG A 61 2.22 -15.36 -3.89
C ARG A 61 2.26 -13.94 -3.34
N ILE A 62 1.58 -13.73 -2.23
CA ILE A 62 1.53 -12.46 -1.51
C ILE A 62 2.37 -12.60 -0.25
N THR A 63 3.19 -11.59 0.03
CA THR A 63 4.04 -11.49 1.23
C THR A 63 3.91 -10.08 1.79
N GLY A 64 4.21 -9.90 3.09
CA GLY A 64 4.16 -8.57 3.71
C GLY A 64 2.75 -7.99 3.86
N ALA A 65 1.69 -8.78 3.63
CA ALA A 65 0.32 -8.43 3.98
C ALA A 65 0.17 -8.39 5.51
N GLY A 66 0.65 -7.32 6.12
CA GLY A 66 0.67 -7.12 7.56
C GLY A 66 -0.59 -6.40 8.04
N ARG A 67 -1.46 -7.20 8.68
CA ARG A 67 -2.57 -6.91 9.63
C ARG A 67 -3.16 -5.50 9.70
#